data_AF-A0A820HNZ4-F1
#
_entry.id   AF-A0A820HNZ4-F1
#
_cell.length_a   1.000
_cell.length_b   1.000
_cell.length_c   1.000
_cell.angle_alpha   90.00
_cell.angle_beta   90.00
_cell.angle_gamma   90.00
#
_symmetry.space_group_name_H-M   'P 1'
#
loop_
_entity.id
_entity.type
_entity.pdbx_description
1 polymer ?
#
loop_
_entity_poly.entity_id
_entity_poly.type
_entity_poly.pdbx_seq_one_letter_code
_entity_poly.pdbx_strand_id
1 'polypeptide(L)'
;RKFTFERIVEQGAWNWRIRKLGEQLAYKHLKLKFSNHLDFVSIKWENEDADVNLPYDILLIENGEVRFIEVQTTQSYNQQTIQLTVSQIEEIFKHEKNYSI
;
A
#
# COMPACT_ATOMS: atom_id res chain seq x y z
N ARG A 1 -23.98 7.11 -29.00
CA ARG A 1 -23.65 6.49 -27.68
C ARG A 1 -22.29 5.81 -27.80
N LYS A 2 -21.19 6.51 -27.47
CA LYS A 2 -19.81 5.98 -27.44
C LYS A 2 -19.10 6.28 -26.09
N PHE A 3 -19.80 6.89 -25.15
CA PHE A 3 -19.21 7.62 -24.00
C PHE A 3 -19.02 6.79 -22.72
N THR A 4 -19.32 5.49 -22.71
CA THR A 4 -19.39 4.71 -21.46
C THR A 4 -18.08 3.94 -21.18
N PHE A 5 -17.42 3.40 -22.21
CA PHE A 5 -16.23 2.57 -22.04
C PHE A 5 -14.98 3.40 -21.74
N GLU A 6 -14.76 4.48 -22.50
CA GLU A 6 -13.61 5.39 -22.33
C GLU A 6 -13.58 6.00 -20.91
N ARG A 7 -14.74 6.41 -20.39
CA ARG A 7 -14.85 6.98 -19.04
C ARG A 7 -14.53 5.97 -17.93
N ILE A 8 -14.90 4.69 -18.09
CA ILE A 8 -14.57 3.64 -17.12
C ILE A 8 -13.05 3.36 -17.12
N VAL A 9 -12.44 3.31 -18.30
CA VAL A 9 -10.99 3.13 -18.45
C VAL A 9 -10.23 4.30 -17.85
N GLU A 10 -10.67 5.55 -18.09
CA GLU A 10 -10.07 6.75 -17.50
C GLU A 10 -10.20 6.76 -15.97
N GLN A 11 -11.36 6.42 -15.42
CA GLN A 11 -11.56 6.37 -13.96
C GLN A 11 -10.70 5.27 -13.32
N GLY A 12 -10.59 4.10 -13.95
CA GLY A 12 -9.72 3.01 -13.48
C GLY A 12 -8.24 3.40 -13.49
N ALA A 13 -7.79 4.04 -14.57
CA ALA A 13 -6.42 4.55 -14.66
C ALA A 13 -6.13 5.66 -13.64
N TRP A 14 -7.11 6.52 -13.36
CA TRP A 14 -6.98 7.58 -12.37
C TRP A 14 -6.89 7.04 -10.94
N ASN A 15 -7.75 6.08 -10.60
CA ASN A 15 -7.71 5.39 -9.30
C ASN A 15 -6.37 4.67 -9.08
N TRP A 16 -5.85 4.01 -10.13
CA TRP A 16 -4.54 3.35 -10.06
C TRP A 16 -3.40 4.35 -9.79
N ARG A 17 -3.40 5.51 -10.47
CA ARG A 17 -2.36 6.54 -10.27
C ARG A 17 -2.38 7.09 -8.84
N ILE A 18 -3.56 7.32 -8.28
CA ILE A 18 -3.69 7.81 -6.89
C ILE A 18 -3.16 6.77 -5.91
N ARG A 19 -3.51 5.50 -6.10
CA ARG A 19 -3.00 4.41 -5.26
C ARG A 19 -1.47 4.37 -5.27
N LYS A 20 -0.88 4.37 -6.47
CA LYS A 20 0.60 4.41 -6.63
C LYS A 20 1.25 5.63 -5.99
N LEU A 21 0.63 6.80 -6.08
CA LEU A 21 1.14 8.00 -5.42
C LEU A 21 1.12 7.87 -3.90
N GLY A 22 0.05 7.30 -3.32
CA GLY A 22 -0.03 7.03 -1.89
C GLY A 22 1.03 6.05 -1.42
N GLU A 23 1.18 4.92 -2.12
CA GLU A 23 2.23 3.93 -1.86
C GLU A 23 3.62 4.56 -1.91
N GLN A 24 3.90 5.37 -2.95
CA GLN A 24 5.17 6.07 -3.10
C GLN A 24 5.44 7.04 -1.95
N LEU A 25 4.43 7.80 -1.50
CA LEU A 25 4.56 8.74 -0.40
C LEU A 25 4.81 8.01 0.92
N ALA A 26 4.11 6.91 1.19
CA ALA A 26 4.32 6.07 2.36
C ALA A 26 5.74 5.49 2.37
N TYR A 27 6.20 4.94 1.24
CA TYR A 27 7.55 4.40 1.09
C TYR A 27 8.62 5.47 1.34
N LYS A 28 8.51 6.65 0.71
CA LYS A 28 9.44 7.77 0.94
C LYS A 28 9.45 8.22 2.39
N HIS A 29 8.27 8.29 3.02
CA HIS A 29 8.16 8.65 4.44
C HIS A 29 8.89 7.65 5.33
N LEU A 30 8.70 6.34 5.12
CA LEU A 30 9.40 5.29 5.86
C LEU A 30 10.92 5.37 5.65
N LYS A 31 11.38 5.54 4.40
CA LYS A 31 12.81 5.71 4.10
C LYS A 31 13.42 6.90 4.81
N LEU A 32 12.71 8.03 4.90
CA LEU A 32 13.15 9.21 5.64
C LEU A 32 13.17 8.95 7.16
N LYS A 33 12.10 8.36 7.71
CA LYS A 33 11.96 8.03 9.13
C LYS A 33 13.10 7.14 9.63
N PHE A 34 13.50 6.15 8.83
CA PHE A 34 14.54 5.17 9.19
C PHE A 34 15.90 5.45 8.55
N SER A 35 16.13 6.66 8.06
CA SER A 35 17.37 7.05 7.37
C SER A 35 18.65 6.84 8.20
N ASN A 36 18.56 6.93 9.53
CA ASN A 36 19.69 6.73 10.46
C ASN A 36 19.78 5.29 11.00
N HIS A 37 19.01 4.35 10.46
CA HIS A 37 18.79 3.01 11.03
C HIS A 37 19.01 1.89 9.99
N LEU A 38 19.80 2.17 8.95
CA LEU A 38 19.96 1.29 7.78
C LEU A 38 20.56 -0.09 8.11
N ASP A 39 21.32 -0.21 9.21
CA ASP A 39 21.95 -1.48 9.60
C ASP A 39 20.95 -2.52 10.13
N PHE A 40 19.76 -2.09 10.54
CA PHE A 40 18.75 -2.95 11.15
C PHE A 40 17.34 -2.76 10.57
N VAL A 41 17.19 -1.87 9.58
CA VAL A 41 15.94 -1.61 8.89
C VAL A 41 16.07 -1.84 7.39
N SER A 42 15.24 -2.73 6.86
CA SER A 42 15.03 -2.91 5.42
C SER A 42 13.58 -2.55 5.07
N ILE A 43 13.39 -1.78 4.00
CA ILE A 43 12.08 -1.36 3.51
C ILE A 43 12.03 -1.68 2.03
N LYS A 44 11.03 -2.45 1.61
CA LYS A 44 10.79 -2.80 0.21
C LYS A 44 9.37 -2.41 -0.19
N TRP A 45 9.24 -1.63 -1.26
CA TRP A 45 7.96 -1.39 -1.92
C TRP A 45 7.76 -2.48 -2.96
N GLU A 46 6.84 -3.41 -2.70
CA GLU A 46 6.63 -4.59 -3.56
C GLU A 46 6.06 -4.22 -4.93
N ASN A 47 5.37 -3.10 -4.97
CA ASN A 47 4.58 -2.61 -6.08
C ASN A 47 5.29 -1.48 -6.87
N GLU A 48 6.60 -1.27 -6.68
CA GLU A 48 7.37 -0.16 -7.27
C GLU A 48 7.35 -0.18 -8.81
N ASP A 49 7.70 -1.32 -9.41
CA ASP A 49 7.83 -1.46 -10.87
C ASP A 49 6.53 -1.98 -11.53
N ALA A 50 5.77 -2.81 -10.83
CA ALA A 50 4.55 -3.44 -11.32
C ALA A 50 3.63 -3.85 -10.16
N ASP A 51 2.34 -4.03 -10.45
CA ASP A 51 1.42 -4.62 -9.47
C ASP A 51 1.65 -6.12 -9.33
N VAL A 52 2.11 -6.54 -8.14
CA VAL A 52 2.44 -7.94 -7.84
C VAL A 52 1.31 -8.71 -7.14
N ASN A 53 0.15 -8.07 -6.95
CA ASN A 53 -1.05 -8.65 -6.32
C ASN A 53 -0.78 -9.30 -4.94
N LEU A 54 0.15 -8.74 -4.17
CA LEU A 54 0.33 -9.10 -2.77
C LEU A 54 -0.74 -8.44 -1.90
N PRO A 55 -1.11 -9.05 -0.75
CA PRO A 55 -2.07 -8.47 0.19
C PRO A 55 -1.46 -7.34 1.05
N TYR A 56 -0.37 -6.72 0.59
CA TYR A 56 0.32 -5.60 1.21
C TYR A 56 1.17 -4.91 0.13
N ASP A 57 1.49 -3.64 0.34
CA ASP A 57 2.29 -2.83 -0.61
C ASP A 57 3.75 -2.74 -0.19
N ILE A 58 4.02 -2.68 1.12
CA ILE A 58 5.36 -2.45 1.67
C ILE A 58 5.70 -3.54 2.68
N LEU A 59 6.90 -4.11 2.53
CA LEU A 59 7.51 -5.00 3.51
C LEU A 59 8.56 -4.20 4.30
N LEU A 60 8.37 -4.12 5.61
CA LEU A 60 9.30 -3.49 6.55
C LEU A 60 9.91 -4.58 7.45
N ILE A 61 11.24 -4.66 7.48
CA ILE A 61 11.97 -5.52 8.40
C ILE A 61 12.73 -4.60 9.35
N GLU A 62 12.44 -4.66 10.65
CA GLU A 62 13.08 -3.85 11.69
C GLU A 62 13.59 -4.78 12.79
N ASN A 63 14.90 -4.80 13.05
CA ASN A 63 15.52 -5.68 14.07
C ASN A 63 15.17 -7.17 13.91
N GLY A 64 15.00 -7.62 12.66
CA GLY A 64 14.60 -9.00 12.34
C GLY A 64 13.10 -9.28 12.44
N GLU A 65 12.29 -8.32 12.90
CA GLU A 65 10.83 -8.42 12.87
C GLU A 65 10.28 -7.98 11.52
N VAL A 66 9.45 -8.81 10.91
CA VAL A 66 8.77 -8.53 9.64
C VAL A 66 7.44 -7.86 9.92
N ARG A 67 7.16 -6.75 9.23
CA ARG A 67 5.89 -6.05 9.21
C ARG A 67 5.39 -5.86 7.78
N PHE A 68 4.11 -6.11 7.60
CA PHE A 68 3.38 -5.97 6.34
C PHE A 68 2.55 -4.70 6.41
N ILE A 69 2.69 -3.83 5.41
CA ILE A 69 2.01 -2.54 5.37
C ILE A 69 1.22 -2.46 4.06
N GLU A 70 -0.10 -2.37 4.19
CA GLU A 70 -1.03 -2.06 3.10
C GLU A 70 -1.31 -0.55 3.10
N VAL A 71 -1.26 0.11 1.94
CA VAL A 71 -1.42 1.57 1.86
C VAL A 71 -2.78 1.93 1.27
N GLN A 72 -3.68 2.42 2.13
CA GLN A 72 -4.99 2.89 1.70
C GLN A 72 -4.99 4.41 1.47
N THR A 73 -5.24 4.82 0.22
CA THR A 73 -5.28 6.25 -0.15
C THR A 73 -6.72 6.74 -0.28
N THR A 74 -7.03 7.87 0.37
CA THR A 74 -8.34 8.51 0.26
C THR A 74 -8.22 10.00 -0.05
N GLN A 75 -9.24 10.54 -0.73
CA GLN A 75 -9.43 11.97 -0.94
C GLN A 75 -10.29 12.63 0.15
N SER A 76 -10.85 11.83 1.06
CA SER A 76 -11.71 12.31 2.14
C SER A 76 -10.95 12.32 3.46
N TYR A 77 -10.94 13.48 4.11
CA TYR A 77 -10.43 13.61 5.48
C TYR A 77 -11.25 12.85 6.52
N ASN A 78 -12.50 12.48 6.19
CA ASN A 78 -13.45 11.85 7.12
C ASN A 78 -13.80 10.41 6.70
N GLN A 79 -12.89 9.71 6.03
CA GLN A 79 -13.16 8.33 5.63
C GLN A 79 -13.18 7.42 6.86
N GLN A 80 -14.37 6.91 7.20
CA GLN A 80 -14.60 6.02 8.34
C GLN A 80 -14.55 4.54 7.98
N THR A 81 -14.45 4.22 6.68
CA THR A 81 -14.46 2.85 6.18
C THR A 81 -13.39 2.67 5.11
N ILE A 82 -12.73 1.52 5.14
CA ILE A 82 -11.80 1.06 4.12
C ILE A 82 -12.34 -0.26 3.56
N GLN A 83 -12.13 -0.49 2.27
CA GLN A 83 -12.47 -1.76 1.65
C GLN A 83 -11.23 -2.64 1.67
N LEU A 84 -11.39 -3.86 2.16
CA LEU A 84 -10.34 -4.87 2.19
C LEU A 84 -10.72 -6.03 1.28
N THR A 85 -9.72 -6.58 0.60
CA THR A 85 -9.86 -7.84 -0.13
C THR A 85 -9.85 -9.02 0.85
N VAL A 86 -10.33 -10.18 0.39
CA VAL A 86 -10.28 -11.41 1.20
C VAL A 86 -8.83 -11.77 1.58
N SER A 87 -7.87 -11.62 0.66
CA SER A 87 -6.46 -11.91 0.92
C SER A 87 -5.84 -10.97 1.95
N GLN A 88 -6.23 -9.69 1.97
CA GLN A 88 -5.81 -8.75 3.01
C GLN A 88 -6.37 -9.16 4.39
N ILE A 89 -7.64 -9.55 4.45
CA ILE A 89 -8.25 -10.03 5.69
C ILE A 89 -7.53 -11.28 6.20
N GLU A 90 -7.23 -12.24 5.32
CA GLU A 90 -6.47 -13.44 5.68
C GLU A 90 -5.07 -13.10 6.22
N GLU A 91 -4.36 -12.17 5.58
CA GLU A 91 -3.02 -11.77 6.01
C GLU A 91 -3.04 -11.02 7.36
N ILE A 92 -4.07 -10.21 7.63
CA ILE A 92 -4.32 -9.58 8.93
C ILE A 92 -4.48 -10.65 10.01
N PHE A 93 -5.31 -11.67 9.79
CA PHE A 93 -5.51 -12.74 10.79
C PHE A 93 -4.26 -13.57 11.01
N LYS A 94 -3.43 -13.74 9.98
CA LYS A 94 -2.20 -14.54 10.05
C LYS A 94 -1.07 -13.82 10.77
N HIS A 95 -0.96 -12.50 10.61
CA HIS A 95 0.16 -11.71 11.13
C HIS A 95 -0.20 -10.77 12.28
N GLU A 96 -1.50 -10.56 12.53
CA GLU A 96 -2.06 -9.78 13.63
C GLU A 96 -1.33 -8.44 13.81
N LYS A 97 -0.56 -8.29 14.89
CA LYS A 97 0.20 -7.09 15.25
C LYS A 97 1.29 -6.69 14.24
N ASN A 98 1.68 -7.61 13.36
CA ASN A 98 2.70 -7.40 12.34
C ASN A 98 2.10 -6.93 11.01
N TYR A 99 0.78 -6.76 10.92
CA TYR A 99 0.11 -6.17 9.76
C TYR A 99 -0.42 -4.77 10.10
N SER A 100 -0.27 -3.82 9.18
CA SER A 100 -0.74 -2.44 9.33
C SER A 100 -1.41 -1.95 8.05
N ILE A 101 -2.40 -1.07 8.22
CA ILE A 101 -3.10 -0.35 7.15
C ILE A 101 -2.96 1.15 7.41
#